data_AF-A0A1G4IE30-F1
#
_entry.id   AF-A0A1G4IE30-F1
#
_cell.length_a   1.000
_cell.length_b   1.000
_cell.length_c   1.000
_cell.angle_alpha   90.00
_cell.angle_beta   90.00
_cell.angle_gamma   90.00
#
_symmetry.space_group_name_H-M   'P 1'
#
loop_
_entity.id
_entity.type
_entity.pdbx_description
1 polymer ?
#
loop_
_entity_poly.entity_id
_entity_poly.type
_entity_poly.pdbx_seq_one_letter_code
_entity_poly.pdbx_strand_id
1 'polypeptide(L)'
;MRLSAKTHIKFIFLVEALAATWHAAESTAGDRVNAVDFQVLCALVNLAQTDLSTASPQKTIAESALDTIRDIYVSLADPDWLKLYPEKPPQDTPTAKAVGCNKPEEETDCMANWTKWTAAKARAKTQGKDAKFPRLSDEMTKSPWGKQQAEYVAHLETEATRLYGQYKATEESAADPKNSGLQKQLDNALYGKDASSKDGKAPQTRSTTGTRNADCKGNNVGKSLIGDLFCLCAIDSTTSNAYSCGFDTAGCTATAWSSCTGTSAGATWTTIKEQCGAPTYTFGDQYGALGLSMAATMRCQQGYQHKNSSFLGAAQ
;
A
#
# COMPACT_ATOMS: atom_id res chain seq x y z
N MET A 1 -12.29 6.32 -20.72
CA MET A 1 -11.25 6.80 -19.79
C MET A 1 -9.91 6.83 -20.52
N ARG A 2 -9.40 8.02 -20.87
CA ARG A 2 -8.06 8.20 -21.44
C ARG A 2 -7.11 8.54 -20.29
N LEU A 3 -6.21 7.62 -19.96
CA LEU A 3 -5.05 7.91 -19.11
C LEU A 3 -4.15 8.89 -19.89
N SER A 4 -3.90 10.06 -19.31
CA SER A 4 -3.19 11.17 -19.94
C SER A 4 -1.68 10.90 -20.00
N ALA A 5 -1.09 11.13 -21.17
CA ALA A 5 0.33 10.93 -21.51
C ALA A 5 1.34 11.69 -20.63
N LYS A 6 0.88 12.56 -19.72
CA LYS A 6 1.73 13.31 -18.79
C LYS A 6 2.35 12.45 -17.68
N THR A 7 1.76 11.30 -17.35
CA THR A 7 2.29 10.40 -16.31
C THR A 7 3.49 9.58 -16.79
N HIS A 8 3.55 9.28 -18.10
CA HIS A 8 4.62 8.46 -18.68
C HIS A 8 5.97 9.20 -18.79
N ILE A 9 5.95 10.52 -19.03
CA ILE A 9 7.19 11.31 -19.17
C ILE A 9 7.90 11.48 -17.82
N LYS A 10 7.17 11.60 -16.70
CA LYS A 10 7.78 11.65 -15.36
C LYS A 10 8.37 10.31 -14.92
N PHE A 11 7.80 9.19 -15.37
CA PHE A 11 8.30 7.84 -15.07
C PHE A 11 9.62 7.54 -15.80
N ILE A 12 9.80 8.05 -17.02
CA ILE A 12 11.00 7.81 -17.83
C ILE A 12 12.19 8.69 -17.37
N PHE A 13 11.97 9.96 -17.01
CA PHE A 13 13.05 10.82 -16.49
C PHE A 13 13.57 10.43 -15.10
N LEU A 14 12.74 9.79 -14.25
CA LEU A 14 13.17 9.24 -12.96
C LEU A 14 14.01 7.95 -13.11
N VAL A 15 13.79 7.15 -14.17
CA VAL A 15 14.58 5.96 -14.47
C VAL A 15 15.97 6.32 -14.99
N GLU A 16 16.12 7.39 -15.77
CA GLU A 16 17.43 7.83 -16.27
C GLU A 16 18.27 8.59 -15.24
N ALA A 17 17.66 9.40 -14.36
CA ALA A 17 18.38 10.13 -13.32
C ALA A 17 18.98 9.21 -12.22
N LEU A 18 18.43 8.02 -12.03
CA LEU A 18 18.95 6.99 -11.09
C LEU A 18 19.98 6.05 -11.72
N ALA A 19 20.14 6.05 -13.05
CA ALA A 19 21.16 5.26 -13.75
C ALA A 19 22.58 5.89 -13.68
N ALA A 20 22.69 7.16 -13.27
CA ALA A 20 23.90 7.96 -13.42
C ALA A 20 24.89 7.93 -12.24
N THR A 21 24.61 7.21 -11.14
CA THR A 21 25.48 7.27 -9.94
C THR A 21 25.97 5.93 -9.40
N TRP A 22 26.16 4.89 -10.20
CA TRP A 22 26.84 3.68 -9.70
C TRP A 22 27.77 3.08 -10.76
N HIS A 23 29.06 3.38 -10.61
CA HIS A 23 30.15 2.67 -11.28
C HIS A 23 30.29 1.31 -10.58
N ALA A 24 29.95 0.21 -11.26
CA ALA A 24 30.40 -1.12 -10.86
C ALA A 24 31.67 -1.42 -11.66
N ALA A 25 32.80 -1.50 -10.97
CA ALA A 25 34.03 -2.05 -11.52
C ALA A 25 33.82 -3.56 -11.74
N GLU A 26 34.25 -4.07 -12.89
CA GLU A 26 34.35 -5.50 -13.14
C GLU A 26 35.33 -6.11 -12.12
N SER A 27 34.82 -6.86 -11.14
CA SER A 27 35.66 -7.57 -10.17
C SER A 27 35.55 -9.07 -10.36
N THR A 28 36.70 -9.73 -10.47
CA THR A 28 36.85 -11.19 -10.32
C THR A 28 36.32 -11.64 -8.95
N ALA A 29 35.86 -12.90 -8.83
CA ALA A 29 35.42 -13.48 -7.55
C ALA A 29 36.38 -13.12 -6.39
N GLY A 30 35.82 -12.54 -5.33
CA GLY A 30 36.58 -11.95 -4.23
C GLY A 30 35.67 -11.21 -3.24
N ASP A 31 36.29 -10.36 -2.41
CA ASP A 31 35.56 -9.55 -1.43
C ASP A 31 34.71 -8.47 -2.12
N ARG A 32 33.49 -8.26 -1.60
CA ARG A 32 32.54 -7.21 -1.99
C ARG A 32 32.02 -7.24 -3.44
N VAL A 33 32.26 -8.30 -4.20
CA VAL A 33 31.77 -8.42 -5.60
C VAL A 33 30.24 -8.31 -5.76
N ASN A 34 29.48 -8.66 -4.73
CA ASN A 34 28.02 -8.60 -4.66
C ASN A 34 27.52 -7.47 -3.75
N ALA A 35 28.38 -6.52 -3.35
CA ALA A 35 27.99 -5.46 -2.42
C ALA A 35 26.85 -4.57 -2.97
N VAL A 36 26.82 -4.31 -4.27
CA VAL A 36 25.75 -3.51 -4.89
C VAL A 36 24.43 -4.28 -4.91
N ASP A 37 24.43 -5.54 -5.36
CA ASP A 37 23.24 -6.39 -5.36
C ASP A 37 22.70 -6.62 -3.95
N PHE A 38 23.60 -6.79 -2.97
CA PHE A 38 23.25 -6.88 -1.56
C PHE A 38 22.47 -5.64 -1.08
N GLN A 39 22.94 -4.44 -1.39
CA GLN A 39 22.24 -3.20 -0.99
C GLN A 39 20.85 -3.08 -1.63
N VAL A 40 20.71 -3.47 -2.92
CA VAL A 40 19.42 -3.49 -3.61
C VAL A 40 18.45 -4.46 -2.94
N LEU A 41 18.89 -5.68 -2.64
CA LEU A 41 18.07 -6.68 -1.98
C LEU A 41 17.73 -6.29 -0.53
N CYS A 42 18.65 -5.63 0.18
CA CYS A 42 18.37 -5.11 1.52
C CYS A 42 17.25 -4.06 1.52
N ALA A 43 17.20 -3.19 0.50
CA ALA A 43 16.07 -2.24 0.36
C ALA A 43 14.72 -2.98 0.23
N LEU A 44 14.69 -4.09 -0.52
CA LEU A 44 13.49 -4.93 -0.67
C LEU A 44 13.15 -5.71 0.60
N VAL A 45 14.13 -6.25 1.31
CA VAL A 45 13.95 -6.89 2.63
C VAL A 45 13.32 -5.92 3.61
N ASN A 46 13.86 -4.71 3.67
CA ASN A 46 13.43 -3.65 4.56
C ASN A 46 12.00 -3.19 4.23
N LEU A 47 11.66 -3.07 2.95
CA LEU A 47 10.29 -2.82 2.50
C LEU A 47 9.35 -3.95 2.96
N ALA A 48 9.73 -5.21 2.76
CA ALA A 48 8.90 -6.35 3.12
C ALA A 48 8.69 -6.51 4.65
N GLN A 49 9.65 -6.04 5.45
CA GLN A 49 9.58 -6.04 6.91
C GLN A 49 8.90 -4.80 7.50
N THR A 50 8.60 -3.79 6.68
CA THR A 50 7.93 -2.57 7.13
C THR A 50 6.50 -2.90 7.54
N ASP A 51 6.08 -2.44 8.73
CA ASP A 51 4.67 -2.51 9.13
C ASP A 51 3.87 -1.51 8.29
N LEU A 52 3.22 -2.02 7.24
CA LEU A 52 2.44 -1.21 6.31
C LEU A 52 1.30 -0.43 7.00
N SER A 53 0.80 -0.90 8.15
CA SER A 53 -0.25 -0.19 8.89
C SER A 53 0.25 1.12 9.50
N THR A 54 1.56 1.21 9.77
CA THR A 54 2.22 2.43 10.24
C THR A 54 2.74 3.29 9.10
N ALA A 55 3.28 2.67 8.04
CA ALA A 55 3.89 3.39 6.92
C ALA A 55 2.85 4.00 5.94
N SER A 56 1.66 3.39 5.87
CA SER A 56 0.53 3.90 5.08
C SER A 56 -0.76 3.74 5.87
N PRO A 57 -0.98 4.58 6.90
CA PRO A 57 -2.18 4.50 7.70
C PRO A 57 -3.40 4.73 6.81
N GLN A 58 -4.43 3.91 7.03
CA GLN A 58 -5.70 4.03 6.33
C GLN A 58 -6.25 5.44 6.55
N LYS A 59 -6.52 6.15 5.45
CA LYS A 59 -7.25 7.41 5.50
C LYS A 59 -8.74 7.11 5.47
N THR A 60 -9.37 7.16 6.64
CA THR A 60 -10.82 7.02 6.76
C THR A 60 -11.51 8.33 6.40
N ILE A 61 -12.50 8.27 5.50
CA ILE A 61 -13.42 9.38 5.29
C ILE A 61 -14.52 9.26 6.36
N ALA A 62 -14.63 10.25 7.24
CA ALA A 62 -15.69 10.27 8.24
C ALA A 62 -17.04 10.57 7.58
N GLU A 63 -18.08 9.84 7.97
CA GLU A 63 -19.45 10.08 7.49
C GLU A 63 -19.93 11.51 7.82
N SER A 64 -19.43 12.08 8.92
CA SER A 64 -19.69 13.47 9.32
C SER A 64 -19.21 14.52 8.30
N ALA A 65 -18.39 14.15 7.32
CA ALA A 65 -18.09 15.02 6.19
C ALA A 65 -19.34 15.32 5.34
N LEU A 66 -20.26 14.36 5.20
CA LEU A 66 -21.55 14.56 4.53
C LEU A 66 -22.46 15.51 5.32
N ASP A 67 -22.34 15.51 6.65
CA ASP A 67 -23.13 16.40 7.51
C ASP A 67 -22.81 17.87 7.25
N THR A 68 -21.57 18.21 6.89
CA THR A 68 -21.21 19.58 6.50
C THR A 68 -22.00 20.05 5.28
N ILE A 69 -22.16 19.21 4.26
CA ILE A 69 -22.92 19.55 3.04
C ILE A 69 -24.41 19.70 3.38
N ARG A 70 -24.93 18.80 4.23
CA ARG A 70 -26.32 18.82 4.69
C ARG A 70 -26.64 20.06 5.53
N ASP A 71 -25.70 20.48 6.39
CA ASP A 71 -25.85 21.68 7.22
C ASP A 71 -25.84 22.95 6.34
N ILE A 72 -25.00 23.00 5.29
CA ILE A 72 -25.05 24.06 4.26
C ILE A 72 -26.43 24.05 3.58
N TYR A 73 -26.91 22.88 3.16
CA TYR A 73 -28.24 22.79 2.52
C TYR A 73 -29.34 23.33 3.45
N VAL A 74 -29.37 22.94 4.73
CA VAL A 74 -30.37 23.42 5.70
C VAL A 74 -30.31 24.94 5.90
N SER A 75 -29.12 25.55 5.80
CA SER A 75 -28.94 27.01 5.87
C SER A 75 -29.57 27.76 4.68
N LEU A 76 -29.64 27.10 3.51
CA LEU A 76 -30.17 27.61 2.25
C LEU A 76 -31.62 27.18 1.97
N ALA A 77 -32.09 26.14 2.64
CA ALA A 77 -33.36 25.49 2.34
C ALA A 77 -34.55 26.42 2.59
N ASP A 78 -35.51 26.36 1.66
CA ASP A 78 -36.78 27.06 1.75
C ASP A 78 -37.46 26.73 3.10
N PRO A 79 -37.91 27.74 3.87
CA PRO A 79 -38.57 27.51 5.14
C PRO A 79 -39.81 26.61 5.02
N ASP A 80 -40.52 26.63 3.90
CA ASP A 80 -41.69 25.77 3.67
C ASP A 80 -41.27 24.32 3.43
N TRP A 81 -40.15 24.08 2.74
CA TRP A 81 -39.57 22.73 2.61
C TRP A 81 -39.13 22.17 3.97
N LEU A 82 -38.53 23.00 4.82
CA LEU A 82 -38.11 22.55 6.14
C LEU A 82 -39.25 22.17 7.07
N LYS A 83 -40.47 22.71 6.86
CA LYS A 83 -41.65 22.33 7.64
C LYS A 83 -42.06 20.86 7.44
N LEU A 84 -41.59 20.22 6.36
CA LEU A 84 -41.83 18.80 6.09
C LEU A 84 -41.09 17.87 7.07
N TYR A 85 -40.06 18.37 7.74
CA TYR A 85 -39.24 17.58 8.67
C TYR A 85 -39.42 18.08 10.10
N PRO A 86 -39.47 17.18 11.10
CA PRO A 86 -39.60 17.58 12.49
C PRO A 86 -38.31 18.26 12.98
N GLU A 87 -38.43 19.09 14.00
CA GLU A 87 -37.30 19.82 14.59
C GLU A 87 -36.43 18.96 15.50
N LYS A 88 -36.92 17.78 15.87
CA LYS A 88 -36.23 16.76 16.66
C LYS A 88 -36.52 15.41 16.03
N PRO A 89 -35.58 14.45 16.06
CA PRO A 89 -35.87 13.09 15.68
C PRO A 89 -37.00 12.55 16.57
N PRO A 90 -37.99 11.82 16.00
CA PRO A 90 -39.03 11.18 16.80
C PRO A 90 -38.41 10.13 17.73
N GLN A 91 -39.05 9.90 18.89
CA GLN A 91 -38.59 8.86 19.82
C GLN A 91 -38.84 7.45 19.26
N ASP A 92 -39.95 7.29 18.55
CA ASP A 92 -40.29 6.03 17.88
C ASP A 92 -39.91 6.09 16.40
N THR A 93 -39.55 4.94 15.84
CA THR A 93 -39.30 4.81 14.39
C THR A 93 -40.60 5.09 13.62
N PRO A 94 -40.65 6.13 12.77
CA PRO A 94 -41.86 6.46 12.04
C PRO A 94 -42.14 5.47 10.93
N THR A 95 -43.41 5.27 10.60
CA THR A 95 -43.81 4.49 9.43
C THR A 95 -43.69 5.32 8.15
N ALA A 96 -43.43 4.67 7.02
CA ALA A 96 -43.34 5.33 5.71
C ALA A 96 -44.58 6.20 5.40
N LYS A 97 -45.77 5.66 5.67
CA LYS A 97 -47.04 6.39 5.51
C LYS A 97 -47.13 7.63 6.39
N ALA A 98 -46.64 7.57 7.63
CA ALA A 98 -46.71 8.70 8.58
C ALA A 98 -45.84 9.89 8.15
N VAL A 99 -44.81 9.65 7.36
CA VAL A 99 -43.88 10.69 6.87
C VAL A 99 -44.09 11.05 5.40
N GLY A 100 -45.16 10.55 4.78
CA GLY A 100 -45.52 10.85 3.39
C GLY A 100 -44.81 10.00 2.33
N CYS A 101 -44.05 8.98 2.72
CA CYS A 101 -43.44 8.00 1.82
C CYS A 101 -44.48 6.95 1.41
N ASN A 102 -45.42 7.34 0.55
CA ASN A 102 -46.60 6.53 0.21
C ASN A 102 -46.44 5.61 -1.00
N LYS A 103 -45.32 5.72 -1.72
CA LYS A 103 -45.05 4.91 -2.91
C LYS A 103 -44.17 3.70 -2.53
N PRO A 104 -44.66 2.46 -2.69
CA PRO A 104 -43.91 1.26 -2.33
C PRO A 104 -42.53 1.17 -3.01
N GLU A 105 -42.46 1.54 -4.29
CA GLU A 105 -41.23 1.47 -5.09
C GLU A 105 -40.15 2.49 -4.71
N GLU A 106 -40.53 3.57 -4.01
CA GLU A 106 -39.63 4.63 -3.56
C GLU A 106 -39.49 4.64 -2.02
N GLU A 107 -40.12 3.70 -1.31
CA GLU A 107 -40.27 3.74 0.15
C GLU A 107 -38.92 3.82 0.86
N THR A 108 -37.98 2.94 0.51
CA THR A 108 -36.65 2.89 1.10
C THR A 108 -35.89 4.21 0.92
N ASP A 109 -35.86 4.74 -0.30
CA ASP A 109 -35.13 5.97 -0.63
C ASP A 109 -35.80 7.19 0.00
N CYS A 110 -37.13 7.21 0.03
CA CYS A 110 -37.89 8.26 0.69
C CYS A 110 -37.63 8.27 2.20
N MET A 111 -37.66 7.11 2.85
CA MET A 111 -37.37 6.97 4.28
C MET A 111 -35.94 7.37 4.63
N ALA A 112 -34.97 6.97 3.80
CA ALA A 112 -33.58 7.36 3.95
C ALA A 112 -33.41 8.88 3.83
N ASN A 113 -34.03 9.50 2.82
CA ASN A 113 -34.02 10.96 2.66
C ASN A 113 -34.71 11.67 3.83
N TRP A 114 -35.86 11.17 4.28
CA TRP A 114 -36.57 11.77 5.40
C TRP A 114 -35.76 11.73 6.69
N THR A 115 -35.14 10.59 6.98
CA THR A 115 -34.26 10.41 8.14
C THR A 115 -33.06 11.35 8.07
N LYS A 116 -32.41 11.41 6.91
CA LYS A 116 -31.26 12.29 6.64
C LYS A 116 -31.59 13.76 6.92
N TRP A 117 -32.68 14.28 6.35
CA TRP A 117 -33.03 15.69 6.46
C TRP A 117 -33.58 16.05 7.83
N THR A 118 -34.26 15.12 8.50
CA THR A 118 -34.66 15.26 9.91
C THR A 118 -33.43 15.42 10.81
N ALA A 119 -32.41 14.58 10.63
CA ALA A 119 -31.17 14.67 11.41
C ALA A 119 -30.44 16.00 11.16
N ALA A 120 -30.30 16.41 9.89
CA ALA A 120 -29.66 17.69 9.54
C ALA A 120 -30.40 18.90 10.14
N LYS A 121 -31.74 18.93 10.05
CA LYS A 121 -32.55 20.01 10.64
C LYS A 121 -32.41 20.06 12.17
N ALA A 122 -32.44 18.90 12.83
CA ALA A 122 -32.28 18.83 14.28
C ALA A 122 -30.89 19.30 14.74
N ARG A 123 -29.83 18.95 14.01
CA ARG A 123 -28.47 19.45 14.28
C ARG A 123 -28.38 20.96 14.11
N ALA A 124 -28.85 21.51 13.00
CA ALA A 124 -28.84 22.94 12.75
C ALA A 124 -29.58 23.72 13.86
N LYS A 125 -30.73 23.20 14.33
CA LYS A 125 -31.45 23.78 15.45
C LYS A 125 -30.65 23.74 16.76
N THR A 126 -29.97 22.63 17.03
CA THR A 126 -29.16 22.46 18.25
C THR A 126 -27.96 23.41 18.25
N GLN A 127 -27.33 23.61 17.10
CA GLN A 127 -26.22 24.57 16.93
C GLN A 127 -26.69 26.03 17.03
N GLY A 128 -27.92 26.33 16.58
CA GLY A 128 -28.53 27.64 16.73
C GLY A 128 -27.70 28.76 16.10
N LYS A 129 -27.38 29.80 16.88
CA LYS A 129 -26.57 30.95 16.42
C LYS A 129 -25.08 30.62 16.27
N ASP A 130 -24.61 29.56 16.90
CA ASP A 130 -23.22 29.11 16.85
C ASP A 130 -22.97 28.11 15.72
N ALA A 131 -23.98 27.88 14.88
CA ALA A 131 -23.84 27.06 13.68
C ALA A 131 -22.75 27.60 12.76
N LYS A 132 -21.90 26.70 12.28
CA LYS A 132 -20.85 27.04 11.30
C LYS A 132 -21.44 27.64 10.02
N PHE A 133 -22.64 27.20 9.66
CA PHE A 133 -23.42 27.72 8.54
C PHE A 133 -24.76 28.22 9.07
N PRO A 134 -24.82 29.48 9.56
CA PRO A 134 -26.05 30.04 10.07
C PRO A 134 -27.09 30.16 8.95
N ARG A 135 -28.35 30.02 9.31
CA ARG A 135 -29.48 30.13 8.37
C ARG A 135 -29.47 31.50 7.68
N LEU A 136 -29.66 31.51 6.37
CA LEU A 136 -29.90 32.76 5.64
C LEU A 136 -31.31 33.30 5.92
N SER A 137 -31.54 34.58 5.61
CA SER A 137 -32.87 35.18 5.75
C SER A 137 -33.89 34.49 4.84
N ASP A 138 -35.15 34.47 5.26
CA ASP A 138 -36.23 33.87 4.48
C ASP A 138 -36.34 34.52 3.08
N GLU A 139 -36.13 35.83 2.99
CA GLU A 139 -36.06 36.57 1.72
C GLU A 139 -34.98 36.01 0.78
N MET A 140 -33.78 35.75 1.31
CA MET A 140 -32.67 35.20 0.54
C MET A 140 -32.95 33.76 0.09
N THR A 141 -33.43 32.90 1.00
CA THR A 141 -33.74 31.49 0.69
C THR A 141 -34.87 31.34 -0.34
N LYS A 142 -35.85 32.27 -0.36
CA LYS A 142 -36.96 32.28 -1.32
C LYS A 142 -36.62 32.92 -2.66
N SER A 143 -35.53 33.70 -2.72
CA SER A 143 -35.07 34.33 -3.95
C SER A 143 -34.68 33.27 -5.02
N PRO A 144 -34.75 33.60 -6.32
CA PRO A 144 -34.27 32.72 -7.38
C PRO A 144 -32.83 32.26 -7.17
N TRP A 145 -31.96 33.17 -6.69
CA TRP A 145 -30.57 32.85 -6.39
C TRP A 145 -30.45 31.84 -5.24
N GLY A 146 -31.18 32.05 -4.14
CA GLY A 146 -31.17 31.14 -2.99
C GLY A 146 -31.64 29.73 -3.35
N LYS A 147 -32.70 29.63 -4.15
CA LYS A 147 -33.21 28.36 -4.68
C LYS A 147 -32.17 27.66 -5.56
N GLN A 148 -31.52 28.39 -6.47
CA GLN A 148 -30.47 27.84 -7.31
C GLN A 148 -29.27 27.33 -6.49
N GLN A 149 -28.87 28.04 -5.43
CA GLN A 149 -27.79 27.58 -4.54
C GLN A 149 -28.22 26.34 -3.75
N ALA A 150 -29.46 26.28 -3.26
CA ALA A 150 -29.98 25.11 -2.57
C ALA A 150 -29.98 23.88 -3.50
N GLU A 151 -30.44 24.02 -4.75
CA GLU A 151 -30.38 22.95 -5.76
C GLU A 151 -28.95 22.50 -6.03
N TYR A 152 -28.01 23.43 -6.20
CA TYR A 152 -26.59 23.11 -6.39
C TYR A 152 -26.02 22.28 -5.23
N VAL A 153 -26.31 22.68 -3.98
CA VAL A 153 -25.86 21.95 -2.79
C VAL A 153 -26.55 20.59 -2.67
N ALA A 154 -27.82 20.46 -3.06
CA ALA A 154 -28.49 19.15 -3.10
C ALA A 154 -27.82 18.19 -4.10
N HIS A 155 -27.42 18.68 -5.27
CA HIS A 155 -26.67 17.89 -6.24
C HIS A 155 -25.30 17.46 -5.69
N LEU A 156 -24.58 18.36 -5.01
CA LEU A 156 -23.33 18.02 -4.34
C LEU A 156 -23.52 16.96 -3.25
N GLU A 157 -24.59 17.05 -2.46
CA GLU A 157 -24.90 16.07 -1.40
C GLU A 157 -25.20 14.69 -1.98
N THR A 158 -25.94 14.64 -3.08
CA THR A 158 -26.26 13.40 -3.80
C THR A 158 -24.98 12.73 -4.31
N GLU A 159 -24.12 13.50 -4.98
CA GLU A 159 -22.87 12.98 -5.54
C GLU A 159 -21.88 12.57 -4.43
N ALA A 160 -21.77 13.36 -3.36
CA ALA A 160 -20.92 13.03 -2.22
C ALA A 160 -21.39 11.76 -1.51
N THR A 161 -22.70 11.58 -1.32
CA THR A 161 -23.27 10.36 -0.73
C THR A 161 -22.99 9.14 -1.62
N ARG A 162 -23.15 9.28 -2.94
CA ARG A 162 -22.83 8.22 -3.90
C ARG A 162 -21.35 7.82 -3.84
N LEU A 163 -20.45 8.79 -3.87
CA LEU A 163 -19.01 8.57 -3.78
C LEU A 163 -18.59 7.99 -2.43
N TYR A 164 -19.20 8.43 -1.33
CA TYR A 164 -18.96 7.88 0.00
C TYR A 164 -19.38 6.41 0.08
N GLY A 165 -20.57 6.08 -0.43
CA GLY A 165 -21.04 4.69 -0.51
C GLY A 165 -20.10 3.81 -1.34
N GLN A 166 -19.62 4.30 -2.48
CA GLN A 166 -18.61 3.60 -3.29
C GLN A 166 -17.31 3.38 -2.51
N TYR A 167 -16.78 4.42 -1.88
CA TYR A 167 -15.59 4.34 -1.05
C TYR A 167 -15.73 3.27 0.05
N LYS A 168 -16.84 3.27 0.79
CA LYS A 168 -17.12 2.29 1.86
C LYS A 168 -17.22 0.86 1.32
N ALA A 169 -17.78 0.68 0.12
CA ALA A 169 -18.00 -0.63 -0.47
C ALA A 169 -16.74 -1.24 -1.10
N THR A 170 -15.89 -0.43 -1.75
CA THR A 170 -14.78 -0.95 -2.57
C THR A 170 -13.41 -0.55 -2.09
N GLU A 171 -13.25 0.70 -1.62
CA GLU A 171 -11.93 1.28 -1.40
C GLU A 171 -11.48 1.20 0.06
N GLU A 172 -12.39 1.26 1.03
CA GLU A 172 -12.04 1.35 2.44
C GLU A 172 -11.27 0.10 2.93
N SER A 173 -11.73 -1.09 2.55
CA SER A 173 -11.07 -2.36 2.88
C SER A 173 -9.81 -2.60 2.04
N ALA A 174 -9.81 -2.19 0.78
CA ALA A 174 -8.66 -2.29 -0.10
C ALA A 174 -7.51 -1.35 0.32
N ALA A 175 -7.87 -0.18 0.86
CA ALA A 175 -6.95 0.80 1.41
C ALA A 175 -6.49 0.48 2.84
N ASP A 176 -7.02 -0.58 3.47
CA ASP A 176 -6.51 -1.09 4.73
C ASP A 176 -5.33 -2.03 4.44
N PRO A 177 -4.09 -1.66 4.83
CA PRO A 177 -2.91 -2.49 4.61
C PRO A 177 -3.05 -3.90 5.23
N LYS A 178 -3.86 -4.05 6.29
CA LYS A 178 -4.10 -5.34 6.96
C LYS A 178 -5.01 -6.26 6.15
N ASN A 179 -5.95 -5.71 5.38
CA ASN A 179 -6.96 -6.45 4.62
C ASN A 179 -6.62 -6.58 3.13
N SER A 180 -5.70 -5.75 2.62
CA SER A 180 -5.27 -5.77 1.21
C SER A 180 -4.56 -7.07 0.76
N GLY A 181 -4.12 -7.92 1.70
CA GLY A 181 -3.27 -9.07 1.40
C GLY A 181 -1.84 -8.71 0.98
N LEU A 182 -1.50 -7.42 0.88
CA LEU A 182 -0.18 -6.94 0.46
C LEU A 182 0.93 -7.41 1.42
N GLN A 183 0.69 -7.36 2.74
CA GLN A 183 1.67 -7.87 3.71
C GLN A 183 1.96 -9.36 3.49
N LYS A 184 0.94 -10.16 3.16
CA LYS A 184 1.12 -11.59 2.84
C LYS A 184 1.96 -11.79 1.58
N GLN A 185 1.79 -10.94 0.57
CA GLN A 185 2.61 -10.98 -0.65
C GLN A 185 4.07 -10.61 -0.36
N LEU A 186 4.31 -9.57 0.45
CA LEU A 186 5.64 -9.19 0.90
C LEU A 186 6.30 -10.28 1.76
N ASP A 187 5.56 -10.89 2.68
CA ASP A 187 6.01 -12.04 3.46
C ASP A 187 6.38 -13.23 2.56
N ASN A 188 5.55 -13.56 1.57
CA ASN A 188 5.83 -14.63 0.61
C ASN A 188 7.07 -14.32 -0.25
N ALA A 189 7.25 -13.07 -0.66
CA ALA A 189 8.44 -12.65 -1.40
C ALA A 189 9.71 -12.73 -0.53
N LEU A 190 9.61 -12.35 0.75
CA LEU A 190 10.74 -12.34 1.66
C LEU A 190 11.15 -13.73 2.14
N TYR A 191 10.19 -14.53 2.60
CA TYR A 191 10.43 -15.83 3.25
C TYR A 191 10.23 -17.03 2.33
N GLY A 192 9.61 -16.83 1.18
CA GLY A 192 9.15 -17.89 0.30
C GLY A 192 7.66 -18.15 0.48
N LYS A 193 7.02 -18.57 -0.60
CA LYS A 193 5.58 -18.80 -0.64
C LYS A 193 5.15 -19.78 0.46
N ASP A 194 4.25 -19.33 1.32
CA ASP A 194 3.67 -20.12 2.41
C ASP A 194 4.74 -20.74 3.34
N ALA A 195 5.85 -20.02 3.57
CA ALA A 195 6.89 -20.41 4.51
C ALA A 195 6.33 -20.57 5.93
N SER A 196 6.65 -21.69 6.59
CA SER A 196 6.17 -22.02 7.92
C SER A 196 6.86 -21.24 9.04
N SER A 197 8.01 -20.60 8.76
CA SER A 197 8.76 -19.78 9.70
C SER A 197 9.37 -18.55 9.03
N LYS A 198 9.48 -17.45 9.80
CA LYS A 198 10.02 -16.16 9.36
C LYS A 198 11.48 -15.95 9.78
N ASP A 199 12.25 -17.03 9.84
CA ASP A 199 13.62 -17.05 10.37
C ASP A 199 14.67 -17.57 9.37
N GLY A 200 14.29 -17.71 8.10
CA GLY A 200 15.17 -18.17 7.02
C GLY A 200 15.46 -19.67 7.02
N LYS A 201 14.83 -20.44 7.92
CA LYS A 201 15.05 -21.90 8.04
C LYS A 201 14.10 -22.73 7.19
N ALA A 202 12.99 -22.13 6.75
CA ALA A 202 11.94 -22.84 6.05
C ALA A 202 12.46 -23.38 4.70
N PRO A 203 12.10 -24.61 4.30
CA PRO A 203 12.51 -25.17 3.00
C PRO A 203 11.94 -24.39 1.81
N GLN A 204 10.88 -23.60 2.01
CA GLN A 204 10.29 -22.69 1.03
C GLN A 204 11.21 -21.49 0.73
N THR A 205 12.11 -21.14 1.66
CA THR A 205 12.99 -19.98 1.54
C THR A 205 14.04 -20.19 0.45
N ARG A 206 14.63 -21.38 0.36
CA ARG A 206 15.70 -21.68 -0.61
C ARG A 206 15.84 -23.18 -0.89
N SER A 207 16.37 -23.52 -2.06
CA SER A 207 16.82 -24.89 -2.32
C SER A 207 18.07 -25.23 -1.49
N THR A 208 18.10 -26.43 -0.93
CA THR A 208 19.23 -26.98 -0.14
C THR A 208 19.55 -28.41 -0.57
N THR A 209 19.24 -28.74 -1.83
CA THR A 209 19.19 -30.13 -2.32
C THR A 209 20.53 -30.66 -2.77
N GLY A 210 21.58 -29.85 -2.81
CA GLY A 210 22.89 -30.29 -3.28
C GLY A 210 23.99 -29.28 -3.04
N THR A 211 24.64 -28.84 -4.11
CA THR A 211 25.70 -27.84 -4.04
C THR A 211 25.15 -26.44 -4.23
N ARG A 212 25.89 -25.43 -3.78
CA ARG A 212 25.57 -24.02 -4.03
C ARG A 212 25.32 -23.75 -5.51
N ASN A 213 26.20 -24.26 -6.36
CA ASN A 213 26.06 -24.13 -7.82
C ASN A 213 24.83 -24.82 -8.41
N ALA A 214 24.20 -25.77 -7.72
CA ALA A 214 22.94 -26.38 -8.14
C ALA A 214 21.73 -25.60 -7.62
N ASP A 215 21.81 -25.15 -6.36
CA ASP A 215 20.73 -24.48 -5.66
C ASP A 215 20.61 -22.98 -6.01
N CYS A 216 21.69 -22.34 -6.45
CA CYS A 216 21.77 -20.92 -6.80
C CYS A 216 21.73 -20.64 -8.30
N LYS A 217 20.99 -21.44 -9.07
CA LYS A 217 20.79 -21.21 -10.51
C LYS A 217 19.42 -21.65 -11.02
N GLY A 218 19.05 -21.15 -12.20
CA GLY A 218 17.86 -21.58 -12.93
C GLY A 218 16.58 -21.38 -12.09
N ASN A 219 15.76 -22.41 -12.00
CA ASN A 219 14.48 -22.35 -11.28
C ASN A 219 14.61 -22.51 -9.75
N ASN A 220 15.84 -22.61 -9.22
CA ASN A 220 16.09 -22.76 -7.79
C ASN A 220 16.32 -21.41 -7.07
N VAL A 221 16.60 -20.34 -7.83
CA VAL A 221 16.69 -18.95 -7.35
C VAL A 221 15.36 -18.23 -7.47
N GLY A 222 15.21 -17.08 -6.84
CA GLY A 222 13.99 -16.27 -6.89
C GLY A 222 12.82 -16.87 -6.11
N LYS A 223 13.06 -17.91 -5.30
CA LYS A 223 12.06 -18.49 -4.40
C LYS A 223 11.70 -17.53 -3.26
N SER A 224 12.68 -16.77 -2.80
CA SER A 224 12.53 -15.71 -1.81
C SER A 224 13.74 -14.76 -1.82
N LEU A 225 13.56 -13.53 -1.34
CA LEU A 225 14.65 -12.57 -1.18
C LEU A 225 15.73 -13.08 -0.21
N ILE A 226 15.34 -13.80 0.86
CA ILE A 226 16.31 -14.43 1.75
C ILE A 226 17.11 -15.48 0.98
N GLY A 227 16.46 -16.32 0.18
CA GLY A 227 17.14 -17.33 -0.64
C GLY A 227 18.16 -16.72 -1.59
N ASP A 228 17.81 -15.61 -2.26
CA ASP A 228 18.71 -14.89 -3.16
C ASP A 228 19.89 -14.27 -2.39
N LEU A 229 19.64 -13.68 -1.22
CA LEU A 229 20.70 -13.19 -0.33
C LEU A 229 21.63 -14.29 0.19
N PHE A 230 21.11 -15.49 0.45
CA PHE A 230 21.98 -16.64 0.75
C PHE A 230 22.87 -16.98 -0.44
N CYS A 231 22.32 -17.02 -1.64
CA CYS A 231 23.09 -17.30 -2.84
C CYS A 231 24.20 -16.27 -3.07
N LEU A 232 23.94 -14.99 -2.81
CA LEU A 232 24.90 -13.91 -3.03
C LEU A 232 25.88 -13.67 -1.88
N CYS A 233 25.49 -13.95 -0.63
CA CYS A 233 26.21 -13.48 0.55
C CYS A 233 26.61 -14.58 1.53
N ALA A 234 25.92 -15.72 1.55
CA ALA A 234 26.27 -16.77 2.50
C ALA A 234 27.67 -17.32 2.21
N ILE A 235 28.37 -17.67 3.26
CA ILE A 235 29.67 -18.31 3.23
C ILE A 235 29.47 -19.72 3.74
N ASP A 236 30.06 -20.68 3.02
CA ASP A 236 30.11 -22.08 3.42
C ASP A 236 31.56 -22.56 3.42
N SER A 237 31.79 -23.82 3.80
CA SER A 237 33.14 -24.39 3.91
C SER A 237 33.94 -24.37 2.60
N THR A 238 33.29 -24.18 1.46
CA THR A 238 33.91 -24.11 0.12
C THR A 238 34.23 -22.67 -0.32
N THR A 239 33.65 -21.66 0.33
CA THR A 239 33.86 -20.24 0.02
C THR A 239 34.35 -19.44 1.23
N SER A 240 34.98 -20.10 2.21
CA SER A 240 35.31 -19.59 3.55
C SER A 240 36.17 -18.32 3.60
N ASN A 241 36.74 -17.87 2.48
CA ASN A 241 37.54 -16.65 2.36
C ASN A 241 36.98 -15.65 1.33
N ALA A 242 35.77 -15.87 0.82
CA ALA A 242 35.14 -15.01 -0.19
C ALA A 242 33.99 -14.21 0.45
N TYR A 243 34.30 -13.01 0.95
CA TYR A 243 33.29 -12.12 1.53
C TYR A 243 32.55 -11.37 0.43
N SER A 244 31.79 -12.06 -0.43
CA SER A 244 31.24 -11.45 -1.64
C SER A 244 30.29 -10.29 -1.37
N CYS A 245 29.59 -10.26 -0.23
CA CYS A 245 28.80 -9.09 0.19
C CYS A 245 29.55 -8.14 1.14
N GLY A 246 30.82 -8.44 1.44
CA GLY A 246 31.73 -7.61 2.24
C GLY A 246 31.77 -7.91 3.74
N PHE A 247 31.18 -9.03 4.16
CA PHE A 247 31.11 -9.47 5.56
C PHE A 247 31.06 -11.01 5.67
N ASP A 248 31.40 -11.55 6.84
CA ASP A 248 31.28 -12.97 7.16
C ASP A 248 29.84 -13.34 7.55
N THR A 249 29.43 -14.58 7.27
CA THR A 249 28.14 -15.14 7.67
C THR A 249 28.34 -16.39 8.54
N ALA A 250 28.76 -16.15 9.78
CA ALA A 250 29.27 -17.14 10.74
C ALA A 250 28.41 -18.40 10.98
N GLY A 251 27.14 -18.43 10.57
CA GLY A 251 26.27 -19.60 10.71
C GLY A 251 26.66 -20.79 9.84
N CYS A 252 26.96 -20.54 8.56
CA CYS A 252 27.21 -21.61 7.59
C CYS A 252 28.67 -21.79 7.19
N THR A 253 29.55 -20.84 7.55
CA THR A 253 30.97 -20.77 7.16
C THR A 253 31.75 -22.07 7.42
N ALA A 254 31.43 -22.80 8.49
CA ALA A 254 32.13 -24.05 8.85
C ALA A 254 31.47 -25.33 8.27
N THR A 255 30.39 -25.21 7.52
CA THR A 255 29.58 -26.35 7.03
C THR A 255 29.51 -26.38 5.51
N ALA A 256 29.36 -27.57 4.93
CA ALA A 256 29.06 -27.68 3.51
C ALA A 256 27.69 -27.04 3.20
N TRP A 257 27.52 -26.53 1.97
CA TRP A 257 26.27 -25.87 1.54
C TRP A 257 25.00 -26.67 1.85
N SER A 258 24.99 -27.97 1.56
CA SER A 258 23.86 -28.88 1.83
C SER A 258 23.54 -29.04 3.32
N SER A 259 24.50 -28.74 4.20
CA SER A 259 24.38 -28.81 5.66
C SER A 259 24.04 -27.45 6.30
N CYS A 260 24.01 -26.37 5.52
CA CYS A 260 23.57 -25.05 5.95
C CYS A 260 22.03 -25.01 6.10
N THR A 261 21.49 -25.69 7.10
CA THR A 261 20.04 -25.81 7.33
C THR A 261 19.70 -25.60 8.81
N GLY A 262 18.43 -25.39 9.14
CA GLY A 262 18.01 -25.23 10.54
C GLY A 262 18.75 -24.08 11.25
N THR A 263 19.43 -24.38 12.35
CA THR A 263 20.10 -23.35 13.18
C THR A 263 21.19 -22.59 12.42
N SER A 264 22.00 -23.26 11.60
CA SER A 264 23.08 -22.59 10.84
C SER A 264 22.51 -21.62 9.82
N ALA A 265 21.45 -22.01 9.10
CA ALA A 265 20.72 -21.10 8.22
C ALA A 265 20.13 -19.91 9.00
N GLY A 266 19.50 -20.14 10.15
CA GLY A 266 18.96 -19.06 10.97
C GLY A 266 20.02 -18.04 11.42
N ALA A 267 21.21 -18.50 11.82
CA ALA A 267 22.32 -17.63 12.20
C ALA A 267 22.89 -16.84 11.01
N THR A 268 23.03 -17.49 9.85
CA THR A 268 23.44 -16.82 8.60
C THR A 268 22.45 -15.73 8.20
N TRP A 269 21.15 -16.03 8.23
CA TRP A 269 20.12 -15.03 7.95
C TRP A 269 20.17 -13.86 8.94
N THR A 270 20.33 -14.14 10.24
CA THR A 270 20.44 -13.10 11.27
C THR A 270 21.58 -12.14 10.95
N THR A 271 22.74 -12.68 10.58
CA THR A 271 23.91 -11.86 10.20
C THR A 271 23.62 -11.01 8.96
N ILE A 272 23.09 -11.61 7.88
CA ILE A 272 22.74 -10.89 6.65
C ILE A 272 21.74 -9.77 6.94
N LYS A 273 20.72 -10.05 7.75
CA LYS A 273 19.68 -9.08 8.14
C LYS A 273 20.26 -7.92 8.92
N GLU A 274 21.17 -8.17 9.87
CA GLU A 274 21.85 -7.11 10.62
C GLU A 274 22.65 -6.19 9.70
N GLN A 275 23.30 -6.76 8.68
CA GLN A 275 24.06 -5.98 7.68
C GLN A 275 23.15 -5.16 6.75
N CYS A 276 21.88 -5.51 6.59
CA CYS A 276 20.91 -4.66 5.89
C CYS A 276 20.54 -3.39 6.67
N GLY A 277 20.80 -3.34 7.98
CA GLY A 277 20.48 -2.20 8.84
C GLY A 277 18.97 -1.96 9.02
N ALA A 278 18.62 -0.98 9.86
CA ALA A 278 17.24 -0.54 10.00
C ALA A 278 16.91 0.54 8.94
N PRO A 279 15.83 0.40 8.16
CA PRO A 279 15.43 1.42 7.21
C PRO A 279 14.69 2.59 7.85
N THR A 280 14.88 3.78 7.29
CA THR A 280 13.90 4.88 7.32
C THR A 280 13.27 4.98 5.93
N TYR A 281 12.10 4.38 5.70
CA TYR A 281 11.36 4.51 4.43
C TYR A 281 10.06 5.27 4.64
N THR A 282 9.77 6.21 3.73
CA THR A 282 8.43 6.77 3.57
C THR A 282 7.79 6.21 2.30
N PHE A 283 6.45 6.18 2.24
CA PHE A 283 5.70 5.60 1.11
C PHE A 283 5.99 6.26 -0.27
N GLY A 284 6.76 7.35 -0.33
CA GLY A 284 7.28 7.92 -1.59
C GLY A 284 8.49 7.18 -2.17
N ASP A 285 9.27 6.49 -1.32
CA ASP A 285 10.58 5.91 -1.67
C ASP A 285 10.46 4.52 -2.32
N GLN A 286 9.29 3.87 -2.19
CA GLN A 286 9.00 2.52 -2.68
C GLN A 286 9.10 2.38 -4.21
N TYR A 287 8.81 3.44 -4.97
CA TYR A 287 8.97 3.45 -6.42
C TYR A 287 10.43 3.49 -6.85
N GLY A 288 11.33 4.01 -5.99
CA GLY A 288 12.77 4.00 -6.21
C GLY A 288 13.39 2.61 -6.06
N ALA A 289 12.95 1.83 -5.06
CA ALA A 289 13.46 0.48 -4.82
C ALA A 289 13.09 -0.53 -5.93
N LEU A 290 11.85 -0.47 -6.43
CA LEU A 290 11.42 -1.28 -7.57
C LEU A 290 12.11 -0.88 -8.89
N GLY A 291 12.38 0.42 -9.09
CA GLY A 291 13.18 0.91 -10.20
C GLY A 291 14.64 0.42 -10.16
N LEU A 292 15.24 0.37 -8.97
CA LEU A 292 16.60 -0.12 -8.72
C LEU A 292 16.77 -1.60 -9.09
N SER A 293 15.80 -2.45 -8.71
CA SER A 293 15.83 -3.89 -8.98
C SER A 293 15.76 -4.22 -10.48
N MET A 294 14.91 -3.50 -11.23
CA MET A 294 14.84 -3.66 -12.68
C MET A 294 16.13 -3.21 -13.39
N ALA A 295 16.76 -2.12 -12.93
CA ALA A 295 18.00 -1.61 -13.49
C ALA A 295 19.20 -2.55 -13.27
N ALA A 296 19.30 -3.20 -12.10
CA ALA A 296 20.32 -4.21 -11.81
C ALA A 296 20.20 -5.43 -12.74
N THR A 297 18.97 -5.91 -12.96
CA THR A 297 18.69 -7.05 -13.85
C THR A 297 19.02 -6.73 -15.32
N MET A 298 18.83 -5.48 -15.76
CA MET A 298 19.08 -5.06 -17.14
C MET A 298 20.58 -4.89 -17.48
N ARG A 299 21.46 -4.53 -16.53
CA ARG A 299 22.90 -4.41 -16.80
C ARG A 299 23.61 -5.76 -17.00
N CYS A 300 23.13 -6.84 -16.36
CA CYS A 300 23.67 -8.19 -16.61
C CYS A 300 23.41 -8.69 -18.05
N GLN A 301 22.40 -8.18 -18.76
CA GLN A 301 22.15 -8.57 -20.16
C GLN A 301 23.07 -7.88 -21.18
N GLN A 302 23.63 -6.71 -20.86
CA GLN A 302 24.44 -5.95 -21.81
C GLN A 302 25.93 -6.35 -21.79
N GLY A 303 26.45 -6.87 -20.67
CA GLY A 303 27.85 -7.32 -20.56
C GLY A 303 28.12 -8.77 -21.02
N TYR A 304 27.08 -9.59 -21.24
CA TYR A 304 27.21 -11.04 -21.43
C TYR A 304 26.44 -11.56 -22.66
N GLN A 305 26.57 -10.89 -23.81
CA GLN A 305 25.92 -11.24 -25.09
C GLN A 305 26.33 -12.61 -25.70
N HIS A 306 26.84 -13.56 -24.91
CA HIS A 306 27.22 -14.89 -25.39
C HIS A 306 26.69 -16.10 -24.61
N LYS A 307 25.86 -15.96 -23.57
CA LYS A 307 25.18 -17.10 -22.93
C LYS A 307 23.74 -16.75 -22.52
N ASN A 308 22.76 -17.54 -22.95
CA ASN A 308 21.31 -17.38 -22.73
C ASN A 308 20.86 -17.48 -21.25
N SER A 309 21.49 -16.75 -20.33
CA SER A 309 21.16 -16.76 -18.90
C SER A 309 21.36 -15.38 -18.29
N SER A 310 20.33 -14.84 -17.66
CA SER A 310 20.41 -13.61 -16.85
C SER A 310 20.83 -13.97 -15.43
N PHE A 311 21.81 -13.26 -14.87
CA PHE A 311 22.30 -13.43 -13.51
C PHE A 311 22.01 -12.16 -12.68
N LEU A 312 21.88 -12.33 -11.37
CA LEU A 312 21.95 -11.25 -10.38
C LEU A 312 23.26 -11.48 -9.61
N GLY A 313 24.13 -10.46 -9.52
CA GLY A 313 25.47 -10.57 -8.92
C GLY A 313 26.47 -11.50 -9.63
N ALA A 314 27.67 -11.58 -9.05
CA ALA A 314 28.74 -12.49 -9.46
C ALA A 314 28.56 -13.88 -8.82
N ALA A 315 28.80 -14.92 -9.62
CA ALA A 315 28.80 -16.31 -9.13
C ALA A 315 29.99 -16.54 -8.16
N GLN A 316 29.70 -17.19 -7.03
CA GLN A 316 30.70 -17.65 -6.05
C GLN A 316 31.15 -19.07 -6.34
#